data_AF-A0A2P7Z1V0-F1
#
_entry.id   AF-A0A2P7Z1V0-F1
#
_cell.length_a   1.000
_cell.length_b   1.000
_cell.length_c   1.000
_cell.angle_alpha   90.00
_cell.angle_beta   90.00
_cell.angle_gamma   90.00
#
_symmetry.space_group_name_H-M   'P 1'
#
loop_
_entity.id
_entity.type
_entity.pdbx_description
1 polymer ?
#
loop_
_entity_poly.entity_id
_entity_poly.type
_entity_poly.pdbx_seq_one_letter_code
_entity_poly.pdbx_strand_id
1 'polypeptide(L)'
;MNTCVEIQSAPPASDSTPLFLVHDGGGTIFSYHLVDDLGRAVYGISNPNFDSESAFNGSIHDMATLYVSFIRSRYPKGDILLGGWSLGGMLSLEMAAILAEDPDLRVKGMIFIDSPYPKTSPPSNLEVFSSGMVFSDATRAEMREKINRSMDSARRMIQDWTLPTWTTSQPPPMILLRARESVHPQESGKIARVDFARADPELGWGNYSHHFIEKTIDIPGAHYSVFKFEYGSQNGEDCLRISQPLAKYWYDIYPTQSVMPGSKIKTRSDSSFMSLIRDESLDDEVPTYGHPPTGHRLDRLVK
;
A
#
# COMPACT_ATOMS: atom_id res chain seq x y z
N MET A 1 -16.98 -11.95 -6.26
CA MET A 1 -16.22 -12.02 -4.99
C MET A 1 -16.56 -10.79 -4.16
N ASN A 2 -16.56 -10.91 -2.84
CA ASN A 2 -16.80 -9.76 -1.95
C ASN A 2 -15.54 -8.87 -1.97
N THR A 3 -15.67 -7.62 -2.41
CA THR A 3 -14.54 -6.70 -2.64
C THR A 3 -14.15 -5.90 -1.41
N CYS A 4 -14.99 -5.90 -0.36
CA CYS A 4 -14.68 -5.38 0.97
C CYS A 4 -14.74 -6.55 1.96
N VAL A 5 -13.59 -6.97 2.46
CA VAL A 5 -13.46 -8.16 3.31
C VAL A 5 -12.84 -7.80 4.66
N GLU A 6 -13.25 -8.50 5.71
CA GLU A 6 -12.66 -8.36 7.04
C GLU A 6 -11.33 -9.10 7.08
N ILE A 7 -10.25 -8.38 7.41
CA ILE A 7 -8.88 -8.89 7.54
C ILE A 7 -8.58 -9.21 9.00
N GLN A 8 -8.98 -8.32 9.92
CA GLN A 8 -8.81 -8.48 11.36
C GLN A 8 -10.13 -8.14 12.06
N SER A 9 -10.50 -8.94 13.06
CA SER A 9 -11.67 -8.67 13.90
C SER A 9 -11.28 -7.79 15.08
N ALA A 10 -12.20 -6.94 15.54
CA ALA A 10 -11.99 -6.16 16.76
C ALA A 10 -11.85 -7.09 17.99
N PRO A 11 -10.99 -6.75 18.97
CA PRO A 11 -10.94 -7.45 20.25
C PRO A 11 -12.32 -7.46 20.93
N PRO A 12 -12.66 -8.51 21.71
CA PRO A 12 -13.91 -8.55 22.46
C PRO A 12 -14.11 -7.30 23.32
N ALA A 13 -15.31 -6.72 23.28
CA ALA A 13 -15.68 -5.48 23.99
C ALA A 13 -14.88 -4.22 23.60
N SER A 14 -14.21 -4.21 22.45
CA SER A 14 -13.57 -3.01 21.89
C SER A 14 -14.56 -2.17 21.08
N ASP A 15 -14.75 -0.91 21.46
CA ASP A 15 -15.48 0.10 20.68
C ASP A 15 -14.54 0.87 19.72
N SER A 16 -13.41 0.26 19.35
CA SER A 16 -12.43 0.91 18.47
C SER A 16 -12.99 1.14 17.07
N THR A 17 -12.81 2.36 16.57
CA THR A 17 -13.22 2.76 15.22
C THR A 17 -12.65 1.80 14.16
N PRO A 18 -13.46 1.18 13.29
CA PRO A 18 -12.96 0.27 12.25
C PRO A 18 -12.08 1.00 11.24
N LEU A 19 -11.07 0.30 10.72
CA LEU A 19 -10.19 0.78 9.66
C LEU A 19 -10.54 0.11 8.33
N PHE A 20 -10.68 0.90 7.27
CA PHE A 20 -10.81 0.41 5.90
C PHE A 20 -9.53 0.76 5.11
N LEU A 21 -8.80 -0.27 4.68
CA LEU A 21 -7.59 -0.16 3.87
C LEU A 21 -7.88 -0.45 2.40
N VAL A 22 -7.61 0.52 1.54
CA VAL A 22 -7.80 0.43 0.09
C VAL A 22 -6.55 -0.13 -0.57
N HIS A 23 -6.72 -1.01 -1.56
CA HIS A 23 -5.62 -1.59 -2.33
C HIS A 23 -4.66 -0.54 -2.93
N ASP A 24 -3.42 -0.95 -3.18
CA ASP A 24 -2.43 -0.15 -3.89
C ASP A 24 -2.62 -0.21 -5.41
N GLY A 25 -1.71 0.35 -6.20
CA GLY A 25 -1.81 0.32 -7.67
C GLY A 25 -1.91 -1.09 -8.25
N GLY A 26 -1.43 -2.12 -7.55
CA GLY A 26 -1.51 -3.51 -7.96
C GLY A 26 -2.90 -4.14 -7.83
N GLY A 27 -3.84 -3.50 -7.12
CA GLY A 27 -5.23 -3.96 -7.04
C GLY A 27 -5.51 -5.00 -5.95
N THR A 28 -4.48 -5.46 -5.23
CA THR A 28 -4.61 -6.51 -4.20
C THR A 28 -4.57 -5.92 -2.78
N ILE A 29 -5.08 -6.69 -1.82
CA ILE A 29 -4.98 -6.37 -0.39
C ILE A 29 -4.06 -7.35 0.35
N PHE A 30 -3.28 -8.15 -0.39
CA PHE A 30 -2.46 -9.22 0.17
C PHE A 30 -1.53 -8.73 1.29
N SER A 31 -0.84 -7.60 1.05
CA SER A 31 0.05 -6.98 2.03
C SER A 31 -0.63 -6.70 3.37
N TYR A 32 -1.92 -6.37 3.37
CA TYR A 32 -2.66 -6.06 4.60
C TYR A 32 -2.99 -7.30 5.44
N HIS A 33 -3.09 -8.49 4.83
CA HIS A 33 -3.26 -9.74 5.57
C HIS A 33 -2.04 -10.14 6.38
N LEU A 34 -0.88 -9.55 6.07
CA LEU A 34 0.40 -9.86 6.71
C LEU A 34 0.79 -8.82 7.77
N VAL A 35 -0.05 -7.80 7.98
CA VAL A 35 0.09 -6.81 9.05
C VAL A 35 -0.32 -7.45 10.37
N ASP A 36 0.50 -7.25 11.41
CA ASP A 36 0.18 -7.69 12.77
C ASP A 36 -1.14 -7.09 13.28
N ASP A 37 -1.67 -7.66 14.36
CA ASP A 37 -2.93 -7.21 14.96
C ASP A 37 -2.89 -5.74 15.38
N LEU A 38 -3.80 -4.95 14.81
CA LEU A 38 -3.96 -3.51 15.05
C LEU A 38 -4.91 -3.20 16.20
N GLY A 39 -5.44 -4.22 16.88
CA GLY A 39 -6.33 -4.09 18.03
C GLY A 39 -7.71 -3.51 17.69
N ARG A 40 -8.15 -3.62 16.43
CA ARG A 40 -9.44 -3.13 15.93
C ARG A 40 -9.91 -3.94 14.73
N ALA A 41 -11.16 -3.74 14.33
CA ALA A 41 -11.65 -4.27 13.06
C ALA A 41 -10.90 -3.60 11.90
N VAL A 42 -10.35 -4.42 11.00
CA VAL A 42 -9.67 -3.98 9.78
C VAL A 42 -10.33 -4.64 8.58
N TYR A 43 -10.71 -3.83 7.62
CA TYR A 43 -11.30 -4.26 6.36
C TYR A 43 -10.37 -3.90 5.20
N GLY A 44 -10.22 -4.81 4.23
CA GLY A 44 -9.52 -4.57 2.98
C GLY A 44 -10.49 -4.37 1.84
N ILE A 45 -10.25 -3.36 1.00
CA ILE A 45 -11.00 -3.11 -0.23
C ILE A 45 -10.10 -3.42 -1.43
N SER A 46 -10.35 -4.53 -2.11
CA SER A 46 -9.62 -4.97 -3.30
C SER A 46 -10.21 -4.40 -4.59
N ASN A 47 -9.41 -4.33 -5.65
CA ASN A 47 -9.89 -3.87 -6.95
C ASN A 47 -10.99 -4.82 -7.46
N PRO A 48 -12.23 -4.35 -7.71
CA PRO A 48 -13.33 -5.20 -8.17
C PRO A 48 -13.08 -5.82 -9.55
N ASN A 49 -12.19 -5.22 -10.33
CA ASN A 49 -11.81 -5.65 -11.67
C ASN A 49 -10.51 -6.45 -11.70
N PHE A 50 -9.94 -6.84 -10.56
CA PHE A 50 -8.64 -7.53 -10.52
C PHE A 50 -8.64 -8.86 -11.31
N ASP A 51 -9.67 -9.67 -11.14
CA ASP A 51 -9.86 -10.92 -11.88
C ASP A 51 -10.60 -10.75 -13.21
N SER A 52 -10.96 -9.52 -13.57
CA SER A 52 -11.57 -9.23 -14.87
C SER A 52 -10.52 -9.19 -15.98
N GLU A 53 -10.95 -9.55 -17.19
CA GLU A 53 -10.16 -9.33 -18.41
C GLU A 53 -10.02 -7.83 -18.74
N SER A 54 -10.93 -7.00 -18.23
CA SER A 54 -10.94 -5.56 -18.45
C SER A 54 -10.57 -4.79 -17.18
N ALA A 55 -9.64 -3.83 -17.32
CA ALA A 55 -9.30 -2.90 -16.27
C ALA A 55 -10.51 -2.01 -15.88
N PHE A 56 -10.48 -1.45 -14.66
CA PHE A 56 -11.48 -0.48 -14.24
C PHE A 56 -11.46 0.74 -15.19
N ASN A 57 -12.61 1.04 -15.78
CA ASN A 57 -12.79 2.14 -16.71
C ASN A 57 -13.53 3.30 -16.04
N GLY A 58 -12.78 4.09 -15.27
CA GLY A 58 -13.27 5.28 -14.60
C GLY A 58 -12.14 6.14 -14.07
N SER A 59 -12.51 7.16 -13.31
CA SER A 59 -11.62 8.07 -12.57
C SER A 59 -11.39 7.60 -11.13
N ILE A 60 -10.49 8.30 -10.41
CA ILE A 60 -10.33 8.15 -8.95
C ILE A 60 -11.67 8.38 -8.23
N HIS A 61 -12.44 9.38 -8.67
CA HIS A 61 -13.76 9.69 -8.10
C HIS A 61 -14.76 8.54 -8.26
N ASP A 62 -14.83 7.95 -9.45
CA ASP A 62 -15.74 6.82 -9.73
C ASP A 62 -15.39 5.60 -8.88
N MET A 63 -14.09 5.29 -8.77
CA MET A 63 -13.60 4.18 -7.95
C MET A 63 -13.85 4.42 -6.46
N ALA A 64 -13.58 5.63 -5.96
CA ALA A 64 -13.85 6.01 -4.58
C ALA A 64 -15.34 5.95 -4.24
N THR A 65 -16.21 6.41 -5.15
CA THR A 65 -17.68 6.32 -5.01
C THR A 65 -18.13 4.86 -4.88
N LEU A 66 -17.59 3.97 -5.73
CA LEU A 66 -17.84 2.54 -5.65
C LEU A 66 -17.39 1.97 -4.30
N TYR A 67 -16.23 2.38 -3.79
CA TYR A 67 -15.71 1.88 -2.51
C TYR A 67 -16.51 2.36 -1.30
N VAL A 68 -16.96 3.61 -1.31
CA VAL A 68 -17.92 4.13 -0.32
C VAL A 68 -19.20 3.29 -0.31
N SER A 69 -19.70 2.84 -1.47
CA SER A 69 -20.88 1.96 -1.54
C SER A 69 -20.65 0.60 -0.86
N PHE A 70 -19.43 0.05 -0.95
CA PHE A 70 -19.06 -1.18 -0.25
C PHE A 70 -19.00 -0.98 1.27
N ILE A 71 -18.45 0.15 1.72
CA ILE A 71 -18.43 0.53 3.14
C ILE A 71 -19.86 0.64 3.67
N ARG A 72 -20.74 1.42 3.00
CA ARG A 72 -22.14 1.61 3.42
C ARG A 72 -22.90 0.28 3.56
N SER A 73 -22.62 -0.67 2.68
CA SER A 73 -23.26 -1.99 2.72
C SER A 73 -22.79 -2.84 3.91
N ARG A 74 -21.54 -2.67 4.35
CA ARG A 74 -20.93 -3.45 5.45
C ARG A 74 -21.11 -2.78 6.82
N TYR A 75 -20.96 -1.47 6.86
CA TYR A 75 -20.96 -0.62 8.05
C TYR A 75 -21.76 0.64 7.70
N PRO A 76 -23.09 0.63 7.86
CA PRO A 76 -23.96 1.67 7.31
C PRO A 76 -23.91 2.99 8.06
N LYS A 77 -23.46 3.00 9.33
CA LYS A 77 -23.38 4.21 10.15
C LYS A 77 -22.27 4.13 11.20
N GLY A 78 -21.76 5.29 11.59
CA GLY A 78 -20.80 5.47 12.67
C GLY A 78 -19.48 6.06 12.20
N ASP A 79 -18.50 6.05 13.10
CA ASP A 79 -17.16 6.52 12.82
C ASP A 79 -16.35 5.46 12.07
N ILE A 80 -15.53 5.90 11.11
CA ILE A 80 -14.58 5.05 10.37
C ILE A 80 -13.20 5.72 10.27
N LEU A 81 -12.17 4.91 10.11
CA LEU A 81 -10.86 5.33 9.62
C LEU A 81 -10.66 4.81 8.19
N LEU A 82 -10.01 5.62 7.37
CA LEU A 82 -9.63 5.23 6.00
C LEU A 82 -8.11 5.15 5.89
N GLY A 83 -7.61 4.42 4.90
CA GLY A 83 -6.19 4.45 4.60
C GLY A 83 -5.81 3.53 3.46
N GLY A 84 -4.53 3.52 3.15
CA GLY A 84 -3.98 2.60 2.17
C GLY A 84 -2.58 2.97 1.75
N TRP A 85 -1.95 2.03 1.05
CA TRP A 85 -0.62 2.17 0.48
C TRP A 85 -0.68 2.75 -0.92
N SER A 86 0.21 3.70 -1.21
CA SER A 86 0.38 4.27 -2.55
C SER A 86 -0.94 4.86 -3.08
N LEU A 87 -1.51 4.32 -4.17
CA LEU A 87 -2.84 4.67 -4.67
C LEU A 87 -3.93 4.61 -3.59
N GLY A 88 -3.87 3.65 -2.67
CA GLY A 88 -4.90 3.47 -1.64
C GLY A 88 -5.05 4.68 -0.71
N GLY A 89 -3.96 5.40 -0.42
CA GLY A 89 -4.02 6.66 0.31
C GLY A 89 -4.74 7.76 -0.49
N MET A 90 -4.47 7.87 -1.80
CA MET A 90 -5.14 8.84 -2.68
C MET A 90 -6.65 8.55 -2.80
N LEU A 91 -7.02 7.29 -2.98
CA LEU A 91 -8.42 6.87 -2.97
C LEU A 91 -9.08 7.15 -1.62
N SER A 92 -8.37 6.98 -0.51
CA SER A 92 -8.89 7.31 0.83
C SER A 92 -9.19 8.81 0.98
N LEU A 93 -8.36 9.69 0.41
CA LEU A 93 -8.64 11.14 0.39
C LEU A 93 -9.92 11.45 -0.39
N GLU A 94 -10.09 10.84 -1.56
CA GLU A 94 -11.27 11.04 -2.40
C GLU A 94 -12.53 10.49 -1.70
N MET A 95 -12.44 9.31 -1.10
CA MET A 95 -13.52 8.72 -0.31
C MET A 95 -13.90 9.62 0.87
N ALA A 96 -12.91 10.22 1.55
CA ALA A 96 -13.17 11.17 2.62
C ALA A 96 -13.91 12.42 2.11
N ALA A 97 -13.54 12.94 0.94
CA ALA A 97 -14.23 14.09 0.33
C ALA A 97 -15.68 13.75 -0.04
N ILE A 98 -15.94 12.55 -0.57
CA ILE A 98 -17.30 12.06 -0.85
C ILE A 98 -18.13 11.95 0.44
N LEU A 99 -17.49 11.59 1.56
CA LEU A 99 -18.12 11.42 2.87
C LEU A 99 -18.13 12.69 3.73
N ALA A 100 -17.64 13.82 3.25
CA ALA A 100 -17.41 15.03 4.04
C ALA A 100 -18.67 15.51 4.79
N GLU A 101 -19.83 15.40 4.14
CA GLU A 101 -21.13 15.84 4.66
C GLU A 101 -22.12 14.66 4.74
N ASP A 102 -21.60 13.42 4.82
CA ASP A 102 -22.45 12.24 4.96
C ASP A 102 -23.07 12.19 6.38
N PRO A 103 -24.40 12.00 6.49
CA PRO A 103 -25.08 12.04 7.79
C PRO A 103 -24.88 10.77 8.63
N ASP A 104 -24.53 9.65 8.00
CA ASP A 104 -24.46 8.34 8.65
C ASP A 104 -23.01 7.92 8.93
N LEU A 105 -22.08 8.22 8.01
CA LEU A 105 -20.67 7.84 8.10
C LEU A 105 -19.76 9.04 8.30
N ARG A 106 -18.93 8.98 9.34
CA ARG A 106 -17.95 10.03 9.64
C ARG A 106 -16.53 9.50 9.57
N VAL A 107 -15.70 10.11 8.72
CA VAL A 107 -14.26 9.79 8.64
C VAL A 107 -13.52 10.53 9.76
N LYS A 108 -13.01 9.77 10.75
CA LYS A 108 -12.31 10.33 11.91
C LYS A 108 -10.84 10.63 11.65
N GLY A 109 -10.26 9.99 10.64
CA GLY A 109 -8.87 10.20 10.24
C GLY A 109 -8.45 9.22 9.14
N MET A 110 -7.26 9.46 8.61
CA MET A 110 -6.70 8.73 7.49
C MET A 110 -5.27 8.27 7.77
N ILE A 111 -4.85 7.15 7.16
CA ILE A 111 -3.46 6.72 7.19
C ILE A 111 -2.96 6.48 5.78
N PHE A 112 -1.91 7.21 5.41
CA PHE A 112 -1.24 7.06 4.13
C PHE A 112 0.03 6.26 4.36
N ILE A 113 0.13 5.12 3.69
CA ILE A 113 1.34 4.32 3.68
C ILE A 113 2.07 4.69 2.39
N ASP A 114 3.16 5.44 2.53
CA ASP A 114 4.03 5.88 1.44
C ASP A 114 3.28 6.37 0.18
N SER A 115 2.26 7.21 0.36
CA SER A 115 1.44 7.76 -0.73
C SER A 115 1.91 9.17 -1.06
N PRO A 116 2.76 9.39 -2.07
CA PRO A 116 3.29 10.71 -2.41
C PRO A 116 2.24 11.59 -3.10
N TYR A 117 2.40 12.91 -3.02
CA TYR A 117 1.58 13.87 -3.74
C TYR A 117 1.71 13.69 -5.27
N PRO A 118 0.60 13.46 -6.00
CA PRO A 118 0.65 12.98 -7.38
C PRO A 118 1.05 14.03 -8.42
N LYS A 119 1.07 15.32 -8.06
CA LYS A 119 1.40 16.43 -8.97
C LYS A 119 2.82 16.99 -8.75
N THR A 120 3.67 16.25 -8.05
CA THR A 120 5.10 16.62 -7.92
C THR A 120 5.81 16.44 -9.27
N SER A 121 6.62 17.43 -9.67
CA SER A 121 7.46 17.33 -10.88
C SER A 121 8.77 16.58 -10.59
N PRO A 122 9.33 15.85 -11.57
CA PRO A 122 10.64 15.22 -11.40
C PRO A 122 11.75 16.28 -11.25
N PRO A 123 12.82 15.97 -10.51
CA PRO A 123 14.06 16.75 -10.56
C PRO A 123 14.61 16.80 -11.99
N SER A 124 15.06 17.98 -12.43
CA SER A 124 15.50 18.20 -13.82
C SER A 124 16.78 17.46 -14.21
N ASN A 125 17.55 17.00 -13.23
CA ASN A 125 18.86 16.37 -13.41
C ASN A 125 18.83 14.83 -13.37
N LEU A 126 17.64 14.21 -13.27
CA LEU A 126 17.49 12.76 -13.15
C LEU A 126 16.61 12.20 -14.27
N GLU A 127 16.96 11.02 -14.78
CA GLU A 127 16.17 10.30 -15.77
C GLU A 127 14.96 9.64 -15.08
N VAL A 128 13.74 10.00 -15.48
CA VAL A 128 12.52 9.36 -14.98
C VAL A 128 12.42 7.97 -15.58
N PHE A 129 12.35 6.94 -14.74
CA PHE A 129 12.06 5.59 -15.18
C PHE A 129 10.73 5.09 -14.58
N SER A 130 10.07 4.21 -15.32
CA SER A 130 8.89 3.52 -14.82
C SER A 130 9.34 2.43 -13.84
N SER A 131 9.28 2.71 -12.54
CA SER A 131 9.41 1.66 -11.54
C SER A 131 8.17 0.76 -11.61
N GLY A 132 8.35 -0.44 -12.15
CA GLY A 132 7.40 -1.53 -11.96
C GLY A 132 7.58 -2.15 -10.57
N MET A 133 6.55 -2.85 -10.10
CA MET A 133 6.75 -3.79 -9.00
C MET A 133 7.74 -4.86 -9.47
N VAL A 134 8.76 -5.14 -8.68
CA VAL A 134 9.68 -6.26 -8.96
C VAL A 134 8.98 -7.52 -8.48
N PHE A 135 8.66 -8.42 -9.41
CA PHE A 135 8.07 -9.72 -9.12
C PHE A 135 9.17 -10.74 -8.86
N SER A 136 8.96 -11.64 -7.89
CA SER A 136 9.81 -12.83 -7.75
C SER A 136 9.59 -13.77 -8.92
N ASP A 137 10.56 -14.65 -9.20
CA ASP A 137 10.41 -15.68 -10.23
C ASP A 137 9.24 -16.63 -9.96
N ALA A 138 8.88 -16.81 -8.68
CA ALA A 138 7.73 -17.59 -8.24
C ALA A 138 6.37 -16.97 -8.61
N THR A 139 6.28 -15.65 -8.82
CA THR A 139 5.00 -15.02 -9.17
C THR A 139 4.54 -15.50 -10.55
N ARG A 140 3.38 -16.16 -10.63
CA ARG A 140 2.81 -16.67 -11.88
C ARG A 140 2.62 -15.56 -12.92
N ALA A 141 2.88 -15.85 -14.20
CA ALA A 141 2.77 -14.88 -15.29
C ALA A 141 1.38 -14.21 -15.37
N GLU A 142 0.31 -14.99 -15.16
CA GLU A 142 -1.07 -14.48 -15.10
C GLU A 142 -1.27 -13.44 -13.99
N MET A 143 -0.69 -13.68 -12.81
CA MET A 143 -0.75 -12.75 -11.68
C MET A 143 0.00 -11.46 -12.01
N ARG A 144 1.20 -11.56 -12.59
CA ARG A 144 1.98 -10.40 -13.04
C ARG A 144 1.18 -9.58 -14.05
N GLU A 145 0.48 -10.23 -14.98
CA GLU A 145 -0.35 -9.56 -15.97
C GLU A 145 -1.51 -8.79 -15.31
N LYS A 146 -2.27 -9.43 -14.40
CA LYS A 146 -3.36 -8.79 -13.65
C LYS A 146 -2.89 -7.57 -12.86
N ILE A 147 -1.74 -7.69 -12.19
CA ILE A 147 -1.13 -6.59 -11.42
C ILE A 147 -0.69 -5.47 -12.36
N ASN A 148 -0.04 -5.77 -13.48
CA ASN A 148 0.39 -4.76 -14.45
C ASN A 148 -0.81 -4.02 -15.06
N ARG A 149 -1.88 -4.72 -15.44
CA ARG A 149 -3.13 -4.09 -15.92
C ARG A 149 -3.73 -3.14 -14.87
N SER A 150 -3.72 -3.55 -13.60
CA SER A 150 -4.20 -2.72 -12.49
C SER A 150 -3.32 -1.47 -12.30
N MET A 151 -1.99 -1.65 -12.34
CA MET A 151 -1.01 -0.56 -12.22
C MET A 151 -1.15 0.46 -13.35
N ASP A 152 -1.40 0.02 -14.59
CA ASP A 152 -1.59 0.92 -15.72
C ASP A 152 -2.87 1.74 -15.59
N SER A 153 -3.97 1.11 -15.15
CA SER A 153 -5.20 1.85 -14.84
C SER A 153 -4.99 2.85 -13.70
N ALA A 154 -4.29 2.46 -12.63
CA ALA A 154 -3.94 3.33 -11.53
C ALA A 154 -3.13 4.55 -11.98
N ARG A 155 -2.10 4.35 -12.81
CA ARG A 155 -1.27 5.43 -13.36
C ARG A 155 -2.10 6.43 -14.16
N ARG A 156 -2.98 5.94 -15.04
CA ARG A 156 -3.91 6.75 -15.83
C ARG A 156 -4.84 7.56 -14.92
N MET A 157 -5.50 6.90 -13.96
CA MET A 157 -6.40 7.57 -13.03
C MET A 157 -5.70 8.67 -12.22
N ILE A 158 -4.49 8.42 -11.71
CA ILE A 158 -3.69 9.41 -10.96
C ILE A 158 -3.31 10.61 -11.84
N GLN A 159 -2.94 10.36 -13.10
CA GLN A 159 -2.57 11.42 -14.04
C GLN A 159 -3.73 12.40 -14.26
N ASP A 160 -4.93 11.86 -14.46
CA ASP A 160 -6.14 12.63 -14.76
C ASP A 160 -6.86 13.14 -13.50
N TRP A 161 -6.40 12.76 -12.30
CA TRP A 161 -7.08 13.11 -11.06
C TRP A 161 -6.98 14.60 -10.76
N THR A 162 -8.14 15.24 -10.59
CA THR A 162 -8.28 16.53 -9.94
C THR A 162 -8.50 16.27 -8.46
N LEU A 163 -7.57 16.74 -7.61
CA LEU A 163 -7.69 16.52 -6.17
C LEU A 163 -8.96 17.19 -5.63
N PRO A 164 -9.62 16.59 -4.62
CA PRO A 164 -10.81 17.18 -4.02
C PRO A 164 -10.46 18.49 -3.33
N THR A 165 -11.44 19.36 -3.16
CA THR A 165 -11.30 20.61 -2.38
C THR A 165 -12.35 20.64 -1.29
N TRP A 166 -12.05 21.35 -0.19
CA TRP A 166 -12.90 21.40 0.99
C TRP A 166 -13.36 22.84 1.22
N THR A 167 -14.63 23.12 0.91
CA THR A 167 -15.20 24.48 0.97
C THR A 167 -15.96 24.74 2.27
N THR A 168 -16.71 23.76 2.75
CA THR A 168 -17.55 23.83 3.96
C THR A 168 -16.93 23.14 5.17
N SER A 169 -15.92 22.31 4.95
CA SER A 169 -15.25 21.49 5.95
C SER A 169 -13.74 21.44 5.73
N GLN A 170 -13.02 20.61 6.49
CA GLN A 170 -11.60 20.35 6.31
C GLN A 170 -11.39 18.85 6.07
N PRO A 171 -10.30 18.44 5.39
CA PRO A 171 -9.98 17.03 5.27
C PRO A 171 -9.81 16.42 6.67
N PRO A 172 -10.20 15.15 6.89
CA PRO A 172 -9.89 14.45 8.12
C PRO A 172 -8.38 14.43 8.37
N PRO A 173 -7.94 14.45 9.65
CA PRO A 173 -6.52 14.37 9.99
C PRO A 173 -5.89 13.09 9.42
N MET A 174 -4.69 13.21 8.89
CA MET A 174 -3.95 12.14 8.22
C MET A 174 -2.61 11.90 8.90
N ILE A 175 -2.23 10.64 9.00
CA ILE A 175 -0.91 10.23 9.43
C ILE A 175 -0.18 9.54 8.28
N LEU A 176 1.02 10.02 8.00
CA LEU A 176 1.85 9.57 6.90
C LEU A 176 2.92 8.61 7.42
N LEU A 177 2.87 7.34 6.98
CA LEU A 177 3.98 6.40 7.13
C LEU A 177 4.90 6.53 5.91
N ARG A 178 6.01 7.24 6.04
CA ARG A 178 6.92 7.57 4.93
C ARG A 178 8.07 6.57 4.85
N ALA A 179 8.24 5.89 3.72
CA ALA A 179 9.43 5.10 3.45
C ALA A 179 10.66 6.02 3.38
N ARG A 180 11.73 5.69 4.09
CA ARG A 180 12.93 6.54 4.14
C ARG A 180 13.78 6.48 2.88
N GLU A 181 13.82 5.32 2.24
CA GLU A 181 14.73 5.05 1.14
C GLU A 181 14.04 5.27 -0.21
N SER A 182 14.81 5.62 -1.23
CA SER A 182 14.33 5.66 -2.61
C SER A 182 14.33 4.25 -3.21
N VAL A 183 13.40 3.97 -4.12
CA VAL A 183 13.36 2.70 -4.87
C VAL A 183 14.65 2.53 -5.67
N HIS A 184 15.19 3.62 -6.20
CA HIS A 184 16.53 3.66 -6.79
C HIS A 184 17.35 4.76 -6.12
N PRO A 185 18.57 4.44 -5.64
CA PRO A 185 19.48 5.46 -5.12
C PRO A 185 19.76 6.52 -6.20
N GLN A 186 19.73 7.80 -5.83
CA GLN A 186 19.96 8.92 -6.77
C GLN A 186 21.29 8.84 -7.53
N GLU A 187 22.28 8.14 -6.95
CA GLU A 187 23.58 7.85 -7.55
C GLU A 187 23.49 7.10 -8.88
N SER A 188 22.36 6.42 -9.16
CA SER A 188 22.14 5.75 -10.44
C SER A 188 21.78 6.71 -11.58
N GLY A 189 21.59 8.02 -11.31
CA GLY A 189 21.14 9.02 -12.29
C GLY A 189 19.67 8.86 -12.71
N LYS A 190 18.92 7.99 -12.02
CA LYS A 190 17.53 7.63 -12.33
C LYS A 190 16.62 7.89 -11.14
N ILE A 191 15.35 8.18 -11.39
CA ILE A 191 14.36 8.41 -10.34
C ILE A 191 12.99 7.80 -10.67
N ALA A 192 12.38 7.15 -9.69
CA ALA A 192 11.03 6.61 -9.78
C ALA A 192 10.02 7.72 -9.52
N ARG A 193 8.83 7.65 -10.14
CA ARG A 193 7.76 8.63 -9.90
C ARG A 193 7.37 8.76 -8.43
N VAL A 194 7.40 7.65 -7.69
CA VAL A 194 7.09 7.62 -6.25
C VAL A 194 8.14 8.32 -5.39
N ASP A 195 9.32 8.61 -5.95
CA ASP A 195 10.44 9.24 -5.23
C ASP A 195 10.66 10.70 -5.60
N PHE A 196 9.85 11.29 -6.48
CA PHE A 196 10.00 12.71 -6.87
C PHE A 196 10.02 13.67 -5.67
N ALA A 197 9.25 13.35 -4.63
CA ALA A 197 9.19 14.10 -3.39
C ALA A 197 9.86 13.40 -2.20
N ARG A 198 10.71 12.38 -2.42
CA ARG A 198 11.24 11.54 -1.32
C ARG A 198 11.96 12.32 -0.23
N ALA A 199 12.66 13.38 -0.61
CA ALA A 199 13.39 14.25 0.32
C ALA A 199 12.47 15.09 1.22
N ASP A 200 11.21 15.31 0.81
CA ASP A 200 10.22 16.05 1.56
C ASP A 200 9.61 15.16 2.68
N PRO A 201 9.61 15.61 3.96
CA PRO A 201 8.89 14.96 5.06
C PRO A 201 7.40 14.70 4.80
N GLU A 202 6.78 15.50 3.95
CA GLU A 202 5.36 15.37 3.59
C GLU A 202 5.14 14.70 2.24
N LEU A 203 6.20 14.19 1.59
CA LEU A 203 6.13 13.61 0.24
C LEU A 203 5.40 14.52 -0.77
N GLY A 204 5.62 15.83 -0.69
CA GLY A 204 5.07 16.82 -1.61
C GLY A 204 3.66 17.28 -1.28
N TRP A 205 3.02 16.71 -0.25
CA TRP A 205 1.65 17.08 0.14
C TRP A 205 1.53 18.51 0.69
N GLY A 206 2.63 19.15 1.08
CA GLY A 206 2.65 20.59 1.37
C GLY A 206 2.22 21.49 0.19
N ASN A 207 2.19 20.96 -1.05
CA ASN A 207 1.67 21.66 -2.22
C ASN A 207 0.15 21.55 -2.38
N TYR A 208 -0.52 20.70 -1.59
CA TYR A 208 -1.97 20.64 -1.58
C TYR A 208 -2.55 21.80 -0.78
N SER A 209 -3.67 22.36 -1.23
CA SER A 209 -4.24 23.59 -0.67
C SER A 209 -4.79 23.45 0.76
N HIS A 210 -4.88 22.23 1.27
CA HIS A 210 -5.34 21.94 2.62
C HIS A 210 -4.22 21.25 3.39
N HIS A 211 -3.96 21.70 4.62
CA HIS A 211 -3.05 21.04 5.54
C HIS A 211 -3.85 20.06 6.40
N PHE A 212 -3.48 18.79 6.33
CA PHE A 212 -4.20 17.71 7.00
C PHE A 212 -3.26 16.61 7.49
N ILE A 213 -1.95 16.77 7.34
CA ILE A 213 -0.95 15.84 7.89
C ILE A 213 -0.73 16.23 9.35
N GLU A 214 -1.20 15.39 10.28
CA GLU A 214 -0.96 15.58 11.71
C GLU A 214 0.43 15.11 12.12
N LYS A 215 0.90 14.03 11.49
CA LYS A 215 2.18 13.41 11.84
C LYS A 215 2.74 12.63 10.66
N THR A 216 4.03 12.84 10.39
CA THR A 216 4.83 11.92 9.57
C THR A 216 5.63 11.00 10.48
N ILE A 217 5.60 9.71 10.17
CA ILE A 217 6.40 8.69 10.80
C ILE A 217 7.22 8.03 9.72
N ASP A 218 8.54 8.14 9.85
CA ASP A 218 9.43 7.43 8.95
C ASP A 218 9.51 5.94 9.27
N ILE A 219 9.42 5.13 8.23
CA ILE A 219 9.56 3.68 8.27
C ILE A 219 10.73 3.22 7.38
N PRO A 220 11.43 2.12 7.73
CA PRO A 220 12.56 1.63 6.93
C PRO A 220 12.16 1.16 5.52
N GLY A 221 13.13 1.07 4.62
CA GLY A 221 12.93 0.60 3.25
C GLY A 221 12.42 1.68 2.29
N ALA A 222 12.16 1.25 1.06
CA ALA A 222 11.64 2.04 -0.04
C ALA A 222 10.19 1.68 -0.38
N HIS A 223 9.55 2.44 -1.28
CA HIS A 223 8.13 2.31 -1.62
C HIS A 223 7.63 0.87 -1.79
N TYR A 224 8.33 0.04 -2.58
CA TYR A 224 7.94 -1.36 -2.86
C TYR A 224 8.45 -2.37 -1.83
N SER A 225 9.27 -1.95 -0.86
CA SER A 225 9.80 -2.80 0.21
C SER A 225 9.24 -2.44 1.59
N VAL A 226 8.28 -1.52 1.67
CA VAL A 226 7.56 -1.19 2.93
C VAL A 226 6.96 -2.45 3.56
N PHE A 227 6.46 -3.34 2.71
CA PHE A 227 5.91 -4.63 3.11
C PHE A 227 6.92 -5.77 2.94
N LYS A 228 8.24 -5.53 3.06
CA LYS A 228 9.23 -6.60 2.89
C LYS A 228 8.85 -7.80 3.75
N PHE A 229 8.66 -8.95 3.11
CA PHE A 229 8.20 -10.15 3.78
C PHE A 229 9.39 -11.00 4.23
N GLU A 230 9.26 -11.60 5.41
CA GLU A 230 10.20 -12.58 5.94
C GLU A 230 9.46 -13.91 6.11
N TYR A 231 10.10 -14.97 5.60
CA TYR A 231 9.68 -16.34 5.85
C TYR A 231 10.29 -16.80 7.17
N GLY A 232 9.48 -17.39 8.03
CA GLY A 232 9.95 -17.97 9.28
C GLY A 232 9.08 -19.14 9.70
N SER A 233 9.45 -19.78 10.81
CA SER A 233 8.63 -20.81 11.44
C SER A 233 8.13 -20.29 12.79
N GLN A 234 6.82 -20.33 12.99
CA GLN A 234 6.20 -20.10 14.30
C GLN A 234 5.39 -21.32 14.72
N ASN A 235 5.69 -21.84 15.92
CA ASN A 235 5.05 -23.04 16.46
C ASN A 235 5.12 -24.28 15.55
N GLY A 236 6.15 -24.37 14.70
CA GLY A 236 6.32 -25.48 13.74
C GLY A 236 5.51 -25.33 12.46
N GLU A 237 4.82 -24.20 12.26
CA GLU A 237 4.18 -23.83 11.01
C GLU A 237 5.00 -22.75 10.31
N ASP A 238 5.19 -22.91 9.01
CA ASP A 238 5.76 -21.88 8.17
C ASP A 238 4.82 -20.67 8.12
N CYS A 239 5.36 -19.48 8.38
CA CYS A 239 4.62 -18.24 8.36
C CYS A 239 5.37 -17.16 7.57
N LEU A 240 4.63 -16.47 6.70
CA LEU A 240 5.07 -15.25 6.05
C LEU A 240 4.58 -14.06 6.89
N ARG A 241 5.45 -13.10 7.18
CA ARG A 241 5.09 -11.86 7.89
C ARG A 241 5.79 -10.66 7.27
N ILE A 242 5.26 -9.47 7.51
CA ILE A 242 6.02 -8.25 7.21
C ILE A 242 7.16 -8.15 8.22
N SER A 243 8.39 -8.05 7.71
CA SER A 243 9.63 -7.90 8.49
C SER A 243 9.64 -6.66 9.39
N GLN A 244 8.86 -5.64 9.02
CA GLN A 244 8.74 -4.40 9.76
C GLN A 244 7.44 -4.39 10.58
N PRO A 245 7.49 -4.03 11.87
CA PRO A 245 6.31 -3.99 12.71
C PRO A 245 5.50 -2.72 12.40
N LEU A 246 4.82 -2.66 11.25
CA LEU A 246 3.94 -1.54 10.89
C LEU A 246 2.89 -1.28 11.99
N ALA A 247 2.46 -2.34 12.69
CA ALA A 247 1.59 -2.25 13.86
C ALA A 247 2.20 -1.49 15.04
N LYS A 248 3.54 -1.47 15.21
CA LYS A 248 4.19 -0.66 16.25
C LYS A 248 3.82 0.82 16.10
N TYR A 249 3.87 1.31 14.87
CA TYR A 249 3.54 2.71 14.58
C TYR A 249 2.04 2.96 14.73
N TRP A 250 1.20 1.94 14.51
CA TRP A 250 -0.24 2.03 14.70
C TRP A 250 -0.66 2.33 16.16
N TYR A 251 -0.06 1.66 17.14
CA TYR A 251 -0.38 1.89 18.55
C TYR A 251 -0.03 3.31 19.03
N ASP A 252 1.00 3.91 18.45
CA ASP A 252 1.41 5.30 18.74
C ASP A 252 0.46 6.34 18.10
N ILE A 253 -0.37 5.92 17.14
CA ILE A 253 -1.25 6.75 16.33
C ILE A 253 -2.69 6.74 16.88
N TYR A 254 -3.22 5.55 17.17
CA TYR A 254 -4.55 5.38 17.77
C TYR A 254 -4.48 4.39 18.94
N PRO A 255 -4.13 4.86 20.15
CA PRO A 255 -4.04 3.99 21.31
C PRO A 255 -5.39 3.32 21.58
N THR A 256 -5.43 1.99 21.46
CA THR A 256 -6.58 1.18 21.89
C THR A 256 -6.43 0.94 23.38
N GLN A 257 -7.51 1.11 24.16
CA GLN A 257 -7.43 1.05 25.62
C GLN A 257 -7.16 -0.36 26.20
N SER A 258 -6.93 -1.41 25.38
CA SER A 258 -6.99 -2.79 25.87
C SER A 258 -5.91 -3.78 25.41
N VAL A 259 -4.87 -3.38 24.67
CA VAL A 259 -3.84 -4.36 24.24
C VAL A 259 -2.42 -3.84 24.51
N MET A 260 -1.78 -4.40 25.53
CA MET A 260 -0.34 -4.21 25.78
C MET A 260 0.46 -4.93 24.67
N PRO A 261 1.60 -4.37 24.21
CA PRO A 261 2.47 -5.07 23.26
C PRO A 261 2.96 -6.38 23.88
N GLY A 262 2.55 -7.53 23.33
CA GLY A 262 3.04 -8.86 23.78
C GLY A 262 2.00 -9.98 23.88
N SER A 263 0.71 -9.73 23.59
CA SER A 263 -0.31 -10.79 23.60
C SER A 263 -0.17 -11.72 22.39
N LYS A 264 -0.05 -13.03 22.69
CA LYS A 264 0.21 -14.13 21.75
C LYS A 264 -0.87 -14.26 20.68
N ILE A 265 -0.44 -14.31 19.42
CA ILE A 265 -1.28 -14.48 18.23
C ILE A 265 -1.66 -15.95 18.05
N LYS A 266 -2.95 -16.25 17.85
CA LYS A 266 -3.40 -17.51 17.24
C LYS A 266 -3.46 -17.29 15.72
N THR A 267 -2.59 -17.98 14.97
CA THR A 267 -2.71 -18.06 13.52
C THR A 267 -3.95 -18.90 13.17
N ARG A 268 -4.77 -18.42 12.23
CA ARG A 268 -5.92 -19.17 11.71
C ARG A 268 -5.43 -19.95 10.50
N SER A 269 -5.38 -21.27 10.62
CA SER A 269 -5.01 -22.20 9.55
C SER A 269 -6.14 -22.29 8.52
N ASP A 270 -6.19 -21.39 7.55
CA ASP A 270 -7.12 -21.55 6.43
C ASP A 270 -6.46 -22.39 5.32
N SER A 271 -6.99 -23.59 5.08
CA SER A 271 -6.37 -24.58 4.18
C SER A 271 -6.31 -24.15 2.71
N SER A 272 -7.16 -23.20 2.28
CA SER A 272 -7.08 -22.62 0.93
C SER A 272 -6.02 -21.52 0.81
N PHE A 273 -5.59 -20.95 1.93
CA PHE A 273 -4.53 -19.93 2.01
C PHE A 273 -3.15 -20.58 1.89
N MET A 274 -2.94 -21.74 2.52
CA MET A 274 -1.68 -22.50 2.43
C MET A 274 -1.43 -23.10 1.04
N SER A 275 -2.47 -23.32 0.22
CA SER A 275 -2.27 -23.80 -1.15
C SER A 275 -1.78 -22.71 -2.11
N LEU A 276 -2.03 -21.43 -1.82
CA LEU A 276 -1.41 -20.31 -2.54
C LEU A 276 0.07 -20.12 -2.14
N ILE A 277 0.41 -20.41 -0.88
CA ILE A 277 1.77 -20.22 -0.33
C ILE A 277 2.72 -21.38 -0.69
N ARG A 278 2.23 -22.63 -0.76
CA ARG A 278 3.07 -23.79 -1.12
C ARG A 278 3.62 -23.76 -2.57
N ASP A 279 3.06 -22.90 -3.41
CA ASP A 279 3.50 -22.70 -4.80
C ASP A 279 4.64 -21.62 -4.91
N GLU A 280 5.03 -21.00 -3.78
CA GLU A 280 6.04 -19.93 -3.70
C GLU A 280 7.31 -20.32 -2.89
N SER A 281 7.67 -21.61 -2.79
CA SER A 281 8.95 -21.99 -2.17
C SER A 281 10.14 -21.47 -2.99
N LEU A 282 10.79 -20.43 -2.48
CA LEU A 282 12.05 -19.89 -2.98
C LEU A 282 13.19 -20.86 -2.66
N ASP A 283 13.82 -21.43 -3.69
CA ASP A 283 15.16 -21.96 -3.56
C ASP A 283 16.15 -20.79 -3.42
N ASP A 284 16.99 -20.87 -2.38
CA ASP A 284 18.05 -19.93 -2.05
C ASP A 284 19.12 -19.85 -3.17
N GLU A 285 19.11 -18.80 -4.00
CA GLU A 285 20.34 -18.29 -4.61
C GLU A 285 20.34 -16.76 -4.69
N VAL A 286 21.20 -16.15 -3.86
CA VAL A 286 21.55 -14.73 -3.90
C VAL A 286 22.48 -14.48 -5.10
N PRO A 287 22.13 -13.61 -6.08
CA PRO A 287 23.06 -13.28 -7.14
C PRO A 287 24.14 -12.33 -6.62
N THR A 288 25.36 -12.84 -6.43
CA THR A 288 26.55 -12.01 -6.24
C THR A 288 26.88 -11.31 -7.55
N TYR A 289 26.77 -9.98 -7.60
CA TYR A 289 27.20 -9.18 -8.76
C TYR A 289 28.72 -9.24 -8.89
N GLY A 290 29.20 -9.96 -9.91
CA GLY A 290 30.61 -10.06 -10.28
C GLY A 290 31.15 -8.76 -10.90
N HIS A 291 32.38 -8.42 -10.53
CA HIS A 291 33.18 -7.31 -11.06
C HIS A 291 33.35 -7.34 -12.60
N PRO A 292 33.57 -6.17 -13.24
CA PRO A 292 33.77 -6.10 -14.69
C PRO A 292 35.14 -6.69 -15.09
N PRO A 293 35.23 -7.47 -16.19
CA PRO A 293 36.52 -7.97 -16.65
C PRO A 293 37.30 -6.83 -17.31
N THR A 294 38.49 -6.59 -16.77
CA THR A 294 39.51 -5.72 -17.35
C THR A 294 40.36 -6.52 -18.35
N GLY A 295 40.62 -5.92 -19.51
CA GLY A 295 41.93 -6.00 -20.18
C GLY A 295 42.33 -7.25 -20.98
N HIS A 296 42.27 -7.08 -22.31
CA HIS A 296 43.29 -7.42 -23.32
C HIS A 296 43.47 -8.84 -23.92
N ARG A 297 43.23 -8.82 -25.24
CA ARG A 297 44.08 -9.26 -26.38
C ARG A 297 43.97 -10.69 -26.97
N LEU A 298 43.63 -10.63 -28.27
CA LEU A 298 44.23 -11.29 -29.44
C LEU A 298 43.88 -12.76 -29.75
N ASP A 299 43.23 -12.90 -30.92
CA ASP A 299 43.67 -13.62 -32.12
C ASP A 299 42.67 -14.67 -32.67
N ARG A 300 42.30 -14.45 -33.96
CA ARG A 300 42.16 -15.42 -35.07
C ARG A 300 41.07 -16.52 -34.92
N LEU A 301 40.27 -16.93 -35.91
CA LEU A 301 40.33 -16.99 -37.37
C LEU A 301 38.87 -17.18 -37.87
N VAL A 302 38.40 -16.40 -38.85
CA VAL A 302 37.99 -16.85 -40.20
C VAL A 302 37.94 -18.37 -40.41
N LYS A 303 36.72 -18.90 -40.54
CA LYS A 303 36.24 -19.68 -41.70
C LYS A 303 34.72 -19.76 -41.70
#